data_AF-A0A538T1U8-F1
#
_entry.id   AF-A0A538T1U8-F1
#
_cell.length_a   1.000
_cell.length_b   1.000
_cell.length_c   1.000
_cell.angle_alpha   90.00
_cell.angle_beta   90.00
_cell.angle_gamma   90.00
#
_symmetry.space_group_name_H-M   'P 1'
#
loop_
_entity.id
_entity.type
_entity.pdbx_description
1 polymer ?
#
loop_
_entity_poly.entity_id
_entity_poly.type
_entity_poly.pdbx_seq_one_letter_code
_entity_poly.pdbx_strand_id
1 'polypeptide(L)'
;MIWISRSLRPAFLCALLCAPVAAAAARWEDAPRAFVALRDARPAGLAAFADRIEAAGGHAAVIWASGAAVVYADDAVLARAEVTREITAVHRSRVEESGLAALDGGRRAAGEAWNFALTLDDLEAGPDLPWSAGPTGPRMPDAGPRPVALAKRAGPTLLDASTHVPYGADYYDSSEFLAGRVAVGVWLLDDSTSGLSWTSIKISQTLGGVQAALDNWVRKGGAPTFLTFFVESHTNVPVSGIPIQNTMSMDETWVNEVLGNLGWAGANGFEKCFAYNHSIRDAFAANWCYSIFIVDSNPSVNQGLFSGGGYAWAYYGGPWVFMSRYSTWAFNYVRYYGVVPMHESGHIFMDTDEYNGVVQYGGYLDAPDNDGAPCIMDQNDSSRVCVATRNQLGWRDLDANGVIEPLDVPPRTSLTPVVPDPTTAPSPTWSGRASVATRPNLNPVSNYSPPHDQTLVRIAAVECRADGGPWSPATASDGAFDGYGEDFTWTPSPLAVGTHVIEARARTTVGIWSTVYASDTLTVASNVAVGEGARARVLELFAPEPNPVVVGTTLRFAVPEAGRVRLMIAGIDGRRVRLLLDGEWPAGPARLAWDGRDDSGRRVPDGVYVCRIATRTGSAARRIAVIR
;
A
#
# COMPACT_ATOMS: atom_id res chain seq x y z
N MET A 1 -77.57 -11.20 32.17
CA MET A 1 -77.14 -11.17 33.59
C MET A 1 -75.96 -10.21 33.68
N ILE A 2 -76.21 -9.00 34.20
CA ILE A 2 -75.31 -8.06 34.94
C ILE A 2 -73.95 -7.70 34.27
N TRP A 3 -73.73 -6.57 33.58
CA TRP A 3 -73.54 -5.13 33.94
C TRP A 3 -72.22 -4.73 34.64
N ILE A 4 -71.62 -3.61 34.14
CA ILE A 4 -70.64 -2.63 34.73
C ILE A 4 -69.14 -2.91 34.44
N SER A 5 -68.24 -1.97 34.07
CA SER A 5 -68.30 -0.60 33.52
C SER A 5 -66.90 -0.12 33.08
N ARG A 6 -66.88 0.84 32.16
CA ARG A 6 -65.80 1.77 31.71
C ARG A 6 -64.75 2.16 32.79
N SER A 7 -63.49 2.40 32.38
CA SER A 7 -62.98 3.78 32.11
C SER A 7 -61.45 3.89 31.89
N LEU A 8 -61.09 4.74 30.90
CA LEU A 8 -59.97 5.69 30.80
C LEU A 8 -58.50 5.23 30.55
N ARG A 9 -57.92 5.79 29.47
CA ARG A 9 -56.49 5.82 29.01
C ARG A 9 -55.61 6.69 29.96
N PRO A 10 -54.29 6.95 29.73
CA PRO A 10 -53.31 6.45 28.73
C PRO A 10 -51.92 6.05 29.33
N ALA A 11 -51.07 5.34 28.59
CA ALA A 11 -49.62 5.36 28.85
C ALA A 11 -48.81 5.03 27.58
N PHE A 12 -47.94 5.97 27.23
CA PHE A 12 -46.83 5.84 26.28
C PHE A 12 -45.97 4.62 26.64
N LEU A 13 -45.57 3.81 25.65
CA LEU A 13 -44.35 3.01 25.75
C LEU A 13 -43.66 2.88 24.38
N CYS A 14 -42.41 3.32 24.38
CA CYS A 14 -41.35 3.25 23.38
C CYS A 14 -41.48 2.19 22.27
N ALA A 15 -41.46 2.66 21.02
CA ALA A 15 -41.00 1.87 19.88
C ALA A 15 -39.47 1.80 19.92
N LEU A 16 -38.92 0.67 20.32
CA LEU A 16 -37.52 0.32 20.07
C LEU A 16 -37.41 -0.08 18.59
N LEU A 17 -36.69 0.74 17.84
CA LEU A 17 -36.21 0.48 16.49
C LEU A 17 -35.28 -0.75 16.51
N CYS A 18 -35.81 -1.93 16.17
CA CYS A 18 -34.98 -2.94 15.52
C CYS A 18 -34.77 -2.48 14.08
N ALA A 19 -33.66 -1.77 13.84
CA ALA A 19 -33.13 -1.65 12.49
C ALA A 19 -32.84 -3.08 11.98
N PRO A 20 -33.22 -3.43 10.74
CA PRO A 20 -32.87 -4.72 10.19
C PRO A 20 -31.33 -4.81 10.13
N VAL A 21 -30.80 -5.93 10.61
CA VAL A 21 -29.42 -6.35 10.34
C VAL A 21 -29.23 -6.22 8.83
N ALA A 22 -28.35 -5.31 8.41
CA ALA A 22 -28.01 -5.14 7.01
C ALA A 22 -27.67 -6.53 6.46
N ALA A 23 -28.40 -6.99 5.44
CA ALA A 23 -27.98 -8.13 4.65
C ALA A 23 -26.52 -7.84 4.25
N ALA A 24 -25.60 -8.75 4.56
CA ALA A 24 -24.22 -8.63 4.13
C ALA A 24 -24.27 -8.30 2.63
N ALA A 25 -23.70 -7.15 2.24
CA ALA A 25 -23.63 -6.80 0.83
C ALA A 25 -23.02 -7.99 0.10
N ALA A 26 -23.63 -8.41 -1.01
CA ALA A 26 -23.06 -9.47 -1.84
C ALA A 26 -21.61 -9.09 -2.14
N ARG A 27 -20.69 -10.03 -1.91
CA ARG A 27 -19.28 -9.85 -2.20
C ARG A 27 -19.12 -9.61 -3.70
N TRP A 28 -18.26 -8.69 -4.10
CA TRP A 28 -18.07 -8.39 -5.53
C TRP A 28 -17.54 -9.63 -6.26
N GLU A 29 -16.85 -10.52 -5.55
CA GLU A 29 -16.34 -11.79 -6.07
C GLU A 29 -17.45 -12.70 -6.62
N ASP A 30 -18.68 -12.57 -6.10
CA ASP A 30 -19.85 -13.32 -6.56
C ASP A 30 -20.64 -12.57 -7.64
N ALA A 31 -20.30 -11.29 -7.89
CA ALA A 31 -21.02 -10.45 -8.85
C ALA A 31 -20.70 -10.85 -10.29
N PRO A 32 -21.66 -10.72 -11.22
CA PRO A 32 -21.39 -10.99 -12.63
C PRO A 32 -20.38 -9.98 -13.18
N ARG A 33 -19.47 -10.48 -14.01
CA ARG A 33 -18.58 -9.63 -14.80
C ARG A 33 -19.33 -8.83 -15.87
N ALA A 34 -18.81 -7.66 -16.23
CA ALA A 34 -19.26 -6.86 -17.36
C ALA A 34 -18.10 -6.12 -18.01
N PHE A 35 -18.20 -5.92 -19.32
CA PHE A 35 -17.47 -4.89 -20.02
C PHE A 35 -18.27 -3.59 -19.98
N VAL A 36 -17.62 -2.49 -19.64
CA VAL A 36 -18.22 -1.16 -19.62
C VAL A 36 -17.38 -0.17 -20.44
N ALA A 37 -18.05 0.67 -21.21
CA ALA A 37 -17.43 1.82 -21.86
C ALA A 37 -17.58 3.05 -20.97
N LEU A 38 -16.49 3.78 -20.75
CA LEU A 38 -16.42 4.91 -19.83
C LEU A 38 -16.46 6.24 -20.59
N ARG A 39 -17.16 7.21 -20.02
CA ARG A 39 -17.33 8.56 -20.56
C ARG A 39 -16.05 9.39 -20.48
N ASP A 40 -15.31 9.26 -19.38
CA ASP A 40 -14.02 9.91 -19.19
C ASP A 40 -12.89 8.89 -19.38
N ALA A 41 -11.93 9.21 -20.25
CA ALA A 41 -10.75 8.41 -20.49
C ALA A 41 -9.48 9.06 -19.91
N ARG A 42 -9.59 10.21 -19.22
CA ARG A 42 -8.43 10.82 -18.56
C ARG A 42 -7.99 9.93 -17.39
N PRO A 43 -6.68 9.76 -17.16
CA PRO A 43 -6.17 8.89 -16.09
C PRO A 43 -6.81 9.13 -14.71
N ALA A 44 -6.94 10.39 -14.29
CA ALA A 44 -7.63 10.74 -13.04
C ALA A 44 -9.13 10.37 -13.03
N GLY A 45 -9.81 10.45 -14.18
CA GLY A 45 -11.20 10.02 -14.31
C GLY A 45 -11.36 8.50 -14.20
N LEU A 46 -10.40 7.75 -14.74
CA LEU A 46 -10.35 6.28 -14.67
C LEU A 46 -10.07 5.80 -13.24
N ALA A 47 -9.10 6.41 -12.55
CA ALA A 47 -8.84 6.13 -11.13
C ALA A 47 -10.07 6.43 -10.27
N ALA A 48 -10.72 7.58 -10.51
CA ALA A 48 -11.91 7.96 -9.77
C ALA A 48 -13.14 7.09 -10.10
N PHE A 49 -13.19 6.47 -11.28
CA PHE A 49 -14.19 5.44 -11.60
C PHE A 49 -13.99 4.19 -10.75
N ALA A 50 -12.74 3.73 -10.58
CA ALA A 50 -12.42 2.60 -9.70
C ALA A 50 -12.89 2.88 -8.27
N ASP A 51 -12.56 4.05 -7.71
CA ASP A 51 -13.02 4.46 -6.37
C ASP A 51 -14.56 4.43 -6.25
N ARG A 52 -15.27 4.93 -7.27
CA ARG A 52 -16.74 5.03 -7.25
C ARG A 52 -17.43 3.67 -7.36
N ILE A 53 -16.92 2.76 -8.20
CA ILE A 53 -17.52 1.44 -8.33
C ILE A 53 -17.24 0.57 -7.10
N GLU A 54 -16.05 0.70 -6.50
CA GLU A 54 -15.71 0.04 -5.22
C GLU A 54 -16.61 0.56 -4.09
N ALA A 55 -16.78 1.88 -3.96
CA ALA A 55 -17.70 2.49 -3.00
C ALA A 55 -19.18 2.09 -3.22
N ALA A 56 -19.54 1.76 -4.47
CA ALA A 56 -20.86 1.26 -4.82
C ALA A 56 -21.07 -0.23 -4.48
N GLY A 57 -20.00 -0.96 -4.09
CA GLY A 57 -20.04 -2.39 -3.78
C GLY A 57 -19.72 -3.30 -4.98
N GLY A 58 -19.24 -2.74 -6.10
CA GLY A 58 -18.65 -3.52 -7.19
C GLY A 58 -17.12 -3.49 -7.11
N HIS A 59 -16.46 -3.94 -8.19
CA HIS A 59 -15.01 -3.91 -8.32
C HIS A 59 -14.59 -3.67 -9.77
N ALA A 60 -13.56 -2.89 -10.01
CA ALA A 60 -12.96 -2.76 -11.34
C ALA A 60 -11.74 -3.68 -11.43
N ALA A 61 -11.75 -4.62 -12.37
CA ALA A 61 -10.66 -5.59 -12.52
C ALA A 61 -9.56 -5.08 -13.43
N VAL A 62 -9.93 -4.67 -14.65
CA VAL A 62 -9.01 -4.16 -15.67
C VAL A 62 -9.61 -2.89 -16.27
N ILE A 63 -8.89 -1.78 -16.21
CA ILE A 63 -9.28 -0.49 -16.76
C ILE A 63 -8.31 -0.09 -17.87
N TRP A 64 -8.82 0.06 -19.09
CA TRP A 64 -8.05 0.51 -20.22
C TRP A 64 -7.94 2.03 -20.25
N ALA A 65 -6.74 2.54 -20.50
CA ALA A 65 -6.46 3.97 -20.71
C ALA A 65 -7.34 4.61 -21.80
N SER A 66 -7.87 3.81 -22.72
CA SER A 66 -8.82 4.25 -23.75
C SER A 66 -10.23 4.56 -23.25
N GLY A 67 -10.53 4.36 -21.96
CA GLY A 67 -11.87 4.60 -21.40
C GLY A 67 -12.81 3.41 -21.53
N ALA A 68 -12.33 2.21 -21.18
CA ALA A 68 -13.15 1.01 -21.05
C ALA A 68 -12.70 0.21 -19.83
N ALA A 69 -13.56 -0.61 -19.25
CA ALA A 69 -13.20 -1.45 -18.11
C ALA A 69 -13.92 -2.81 -18.10
N VAL A 70 -13.26 -3.80 -17.51
CA VAL A 70 -13.88 -5.04 -17.03
C VAL A 70 -14.16 -4.87 -15.54
N VAL A 71 -15.40 -5.08 -15.14
CA VAL A 71 -15.88 -4.87 -13.77
C VAL A 71 -16.67 -6.07 -13.25
N TYR A 72 -16.65 -6.28 -11.94
CA TYR A 72 -17.52 -7.21 -11.22
C TYR A 72 -18.57 -6.38 -10.47
N ALA A 73 -19.81 -6.40 -10.97
CA ALA A 73 -20.88 -5.57 -10.42
C ALA A 73 -22.24 -6.12 -10.86
N ASP A 74 -23.21 -6.19 -9.95
CA ASP A 74 -24.60 -6.47 -10.34
C ASP A 74 -25.28 -5.24 -10.97
N ASP A 75 -26.52 -5.42 -11.45
CA ASP A 75 -27.26 -4.31 -12.07
C ASP A 75 -27.65 -3.22 -11.07
N ALA A 76 -27.75 -3.53 -9.77
CA ALA A 76 -28.04 -2.55 -8.74
C ALA A 76 -26.84 -1.62 -8.48
N VAL A 77 -25.62 -2.17 -8.49
CA VAL A 77 -24.37 -1.42 -8.44
C VAL A 77 -24.23 -0.53 -9.68
N LEU A 78 -24.42 -1.08 -10.88
CA LEU A 78 -24.29 -0.31 -12.13
C LEU A 78 -25.37 0.77 -12.30
N ALA A 79 -26.53 0.61 -11.66
CA ALA A 79 -27.62 1.59 -11.65
C ALA A 79 -27.46 2.73 -10.63
N ARG A 80 -26.45 2.67 -9.74
CA ARG A 80 -26.19 3.77 -8.81
C ARG A 80 -25.76 5.01 -9.57
N ALA A 81 -26.34 6.17 -9.23
CA ALA A 81 -26.17 7.40 -10.00
C ALA A 81 -24.71 7.83 -10.16
N GLU A 82 -23.90 7.63 -9.11
CA GLU A 82 -22.47 7.89 -9.09
C GLU A 82 -21.66 6.99 -10.05
N VAL A 83 -22.15 5.80 -10.38
CA VAL A 83 -21.54 4.86 -11.33
C VAL A 83 -22.13 5.05 -12.73
N THR A 84 -23.46 5.05 -12.88
CA THR A 84 -24.14 5.13 -14.18
C THR A 84 -23.75 6.38 -14.97
N ARG A 85 -23.52 7.52 -14.29
CA ARG A 85 -23.12 8.78 -14.96
C ARG A 85 -21.77 8.67 -15.68
N GLU A 86 -20.90 7.76 -15.23
CA GLU A 86 -19.55 7.55 -15.76
C GLU A 86 -19.55 6.59 -16.98
N ILE A 87 -20.63 5.84 -17.18
CA ILE A 87 -20.70 4.76 -18.17
C ILE A 87 -21.52 5.21 -19.40
N THR A 88 -21.11 4.76 -20.59
CA THR A 88 -21.82 4.96 -21.86
C THR A 88 -22.40 3.68 -22.44
N ALA A 89 -21.84 2.51 -22.13
CA ALA A 89 -22.34 1.20 -22.54
C ALA A 89 -21.98 0.11 -21.51
N VAL A 90 -22.81 -0.92 -21.40
CA VAL A 90 -22.60 -2.10 -20.54
C VAL A 90 -22.89 -3.36 -21.34
N HIS A 91 -21.98 -4.34 -21.28
CA HIS A 91 -22.10 -5.63 -21.96
C HIS A 91 -21.73 -6.76 -21.00
N ARG A 92 -22.68 -7.70 -20.78
CA ARG A 92 -22.48 -8.90 -19.94
C ARG A 92 -21.93 -10.10 -20.70
N SER A 93 -22.10 -10.09 -22.00
CA SER A 93 -21.69 -11.12 -22.95
C SER A 93 -20.74 -10.54 -23.98
N ARG A 94 -20.44 -11.32 -25.03
CA ARG A 94 -19.76 -10.78 -26.21
C ARG A 94 -20.47 -9.51 -26.71
N VAL A 95 -19.68 -8.50 -27.04
CA VAL A 95 -20.12 -7.30 -27.74
C VAL A 95 -20.31 -7.66 -29.21
N GLU A 96 -21.54 -7.56 -29.72
CA GLU A 96 -21.83 -7.81 -31.13
C GLU A 96 -21.13 -6.78 -32.04
N GLU A 97 -21.00 -7.09 -33.33
CA GLU A 97 -20.32 -6.24 -34.31
C GLU A 97 -20.89 -4.82 -34.36
N SER A 98 -22.22 -4.68 -34.26
CA SER A 98 -22.90 -3.38 -34.21
C SER A 98 -22.56 -2.58 -32.94
N GLY A 99 -22.40 -3.26 -31.80
CA GLY A 99 -21.96 -2.67 -30.55
C GLY A 99 -20.49 -2.23 -30.62
N LEU A 100 -19.61 -3.06 -31.17
CA LEU A 100 -18.20 -2.72 -31.39
C LEU A 100 -18.05 -1.53 -32.34
N ALA A 101 -18.86 -1.47 -33.40
CA ALA A 101 -18.87 -0.36 -34.35
C ALA A 101 -19.34 0.97 -33.73
N ALA A 102 -20.11 0.92 -32.64
CA ALA A 102 -20.54 2.10 -31.90
C ALA A 102 -19.47 2.62 -30.92
N LEU A 103 -18.42 1.84 -30.63
CA LEU A 103 -17.28 2.24 -29.82
C LEU A 103 -16.22 2.94 -30.68
N ASP A 104 -15.55 3.93 -30.11
CA ASP A 104 -14.51 4.71 -30.79
C ASP A 104 -13.10 4.21 -30.46
N GLY A 105 -12.20 4.25 -31.44
CA GLY A 105 -10.76 4.05 -31.28
C GLY A 105 -10.39 2.89 -30.34
N GLY A 106 -9.70 3.20 -29.25
CA GLY A 106 -9.23 2.21 -28.27
C GLY A 106 -10.34 1.50 -27.48
N ARG A 107 -11.54 2.08 -27.31
CA ARG A 107 -12.67 1.39 -26.65
C ARG A 107 -13.15 0.21 -27.46
N ARG A 108 -13.14 0.34 -28.79
CA ARG A 108 -13.45 -0.77 -29.69
C ARG A 108 -12.43 -1.90 -29.54
N ALA A 109 -11.13 -1.57 -29.51
CA ALA A 109 -10.07 -2.56 -29.29
C ALA A 109 -10.21 -3.27 -27.94
N ALA A 110 -10.56 -2.54 -26.87
CA ALA A 110 -10.86 -3.14 -25.56
C ALA A 110 -12.11 -4.06 -25.59
N GLY A 111 -13.15 -3.71 -26.36
CA GLY A 111 -14.31 -4.58 -26.58
C GLY A 111 -13.97 -5.84 -27.39
N GLU A 112 -13.09 -5.74 -28.39
CA GLU A 112 -12.56 -6.89 -29.14
C GLU A 112 -11.68 -7.79 -28.25
N ALA A 113 -10.86 -7.19 -27.39
CA ALA A 113 -10.08 -7.87 -26.36
C ALA A 113 -10.98 -8.62 -25.36
N TRP A 114 -12.05 -7.98 -24.88
CA TRP A 114 -13.09 -8.61 -24.07
C TRP A 114 -13.71 -9.83 -24.74
N ASN A 115 -14.13 -9.70 -26.00
CA ASN A 115 -14.69 -10.83 -26.75
C ASN A 115 -13.71 -12.01 -26.88
N PHE A 116 -12.42 -11.73 -27.03
CA PHE A 116 -11.40 -12.77 -27.08
C PHE A 116 -11.16 -13.39 -25.70
N ALA A 117 -11.08 -12.59 -24.64
CA ALA A 117 -10.95 -13.08 -23.27
C ALA A 117 -12.07 -14.07 -22.89
N LEU A 118 -13.32 -13.76 -23.25
CA LEU A 118 -14.45 -14.70 -23.07
C LEU A 118 -14.21 -16.05 -23.78
N THR A 119 -13.55 -16.03 -24.94
CA THR A 119 -13.19 -17.27 -25.67
C THR A 119 -12.18 -18.10 -24.88
N LEU A 120 -11.23 -17.44 -24.22
CA LEU A 120 -10.26 -18.13 -23.39
C LEU A 120 -10.94 -18.75 -22.17
N ASP A 121 -11.88 -18.07 -21.52
CA ASP A 121 -12.61 -18.66 -20.40
C ASP A 121 -13.49 -19.84 -20.83
N ASP A 122 -14.09 -19.80 -22.01
CA ASP A 122 -14.82 -20.95 -22.58
C ASP A 122 -13.87 -22.15 -22.77
N LEU A 123 -12.63 -21.89 -23.20
CA LEU A 123 -11.59 -22.91 -23.26
C LEU A 123 -11.15 -23.37 -21.86
N GLU A 124 -11.20 -22.49 -20.85
CA GLU A 124 -10.96 -22.83 -19.44
C GLU A 124 -12.03 -23.73 -18.84
N ALA A 125 -13.30 -23.45 -19.14
CA ALA A 125 -14.46 -24.18 -18.64
C ALA A 125 -14.79 -25.47 -19.42
N GLY A 126 -14.17 -25.68 -20.58
CA GLY A 126 -14.32 -26.89 -21.38
C GLY A 126 -13.82 -28.16 -20.68
N PRO A 127 -14.15 -29.37 -21.21
CA PRO A 127 -13.57 -30.61 -20.69
C PRO A 127 -12.05 -30.50 -20.72
N ASP A 128 -11.37 -31.05 -19.70
CA ASP A 128 -9.90 -31.10 -19.63
C ASP A 128 -9.36 -31.47 -21.01
N LEU A 129 -8.86 -30.46 -21.74
CA LEU A 129 -8.16 -30.73 -22.98
C LEU A 129 -7.03 -31.65 -22.59
N PRO A 130 -6.81 -32.78 -23.29
CA PRO A 130 -5.80 -33.74 -22.91
C PRO A 130 -4.52 -32.96 -22.71
N TRP A 131 -4.05 -32.98 -21.46
CA TRP A 131 -2.80 -32.42 -21.00
C TRP A 131 -1.74 -32.71 -22.07
N SER A 132 -1.48 -31.73 -22.92
CA SER A 132 -0.40 -31.84 -23.87
C SER A 132 0.80 -31.34 -23.10
N ALA A 133 1.56 -32.28 -22.53
CA ALA A 133 2.91 -31.97 -22.13
C ALA A 133 3.55 -31.22 -23.32
N GLY A 134 3.97 -29.96 -23.10
CA GLY A 134 4.83 -29.31 -24.07
C GLY A 134 5.99 -30.26 -24.39
N PRO A 135 6.52 -30.26 -25.63
CA PRO A 135 7.61 -31.15 -25.99
C PRO A 135 8.70 -31.07 -24.90
N THR A 136 9.10 -32.23 -24.36
CA THR A 136 10.19 -32.33 -23.39
C THR A 136 11.48 -31.83 -24.05
N GLY A 137 11.76 -30.54 -23.93
CA GLY A 137 12.99 -29.91 -24.36
C GLY A 137 13.64 -29.15 -23.21
N PRO A 138 14.88 -28.67 -23.38
CA PRO A 138 15.59 -27.92 -22.35
C PRO A 138 14.77 -26.70 -21.97
N ARG A 139 14.28 -26.67 -20.72
CA ARG A 139 13.59 -25.53 -20.13
C ARG A 139 14.62 -24.41 -19.96
N MET A 140 14.24 -23.19 -20.32
CA MET A 140 15.09 -22.00 -20.12
C MET A 140 15.33 -21.79 -18.62
N PRO A 141 16.47 -21.21 -18.20
CA PRO A 141 16.72 -20.88 -16.80
C PRO A 141 15.73 -19.83 -16.26
N ASP A 142 15.47 -19.90 -14.95
CA ASP A 142 14.39 -19.33 -14.11
C ASP A 142 14.01 -17.83 -14.27
N ALA A 143 14.74 -17.05 -15.07
CA ALA A 143 14.50 -15.63 -15.34
C ALA A 143 15.54 -15.09 -16.35
N GLY A 144 15.31 -13.87 -16.84
CA GLY A 144 16.33 -13.10 -17.55
C GLY A 144 17.63 -12.92 -16.75
N PRO A 145 18.73 -12.53 -17.41
CA PRO A 145 20.00 -12.29 -16.72
C PRO A 145 19.78 -11.33 -15.55
N ARG A 146 20.35 -11.66 -14.39
CA ARG A 146 20.35 -10.75 -13.25
C ARG A 146 20.87 -9.38 -13.73
N PRO A 147 20.12 -8.29 -13.49
CA PRO A 147 20.48 -6.96 -13.98
C PRO A 147 21.92 -6.61 -13.64
N VAL A 148 22.56 -5.82 -14.51
CA VAL A 148 23.75 -5.07 -14.10
C VAL A 148 23.32 -4.19 -12.94
N ALA A 149 23.99 -4.31 -11.80
CA ALA A 149 23.74 -3.44 -10.65
C ALA A 149 23.68 -1.99 -11.13
N LEU A 150 22.48 -1.43 -11.18
CA LEU A 150 22.31 -0.03 -11.57
C LEU A 150 23.01 0.76 -10.48
N ALA A 151 23.84 1.74 -10.87
CA ALA A 151 24.45 2.62 -9.89
C ALA A 151 23.31 3.17 -9.02
N LYS A 152 23.45 3.08 -7.69
CA LYS A 152 22.56 3.80 -6.78
C LYS A 152 22.56 5.25 -7.25
N ARG A 153 21.55 5.66 -7.99
CA ARG A 153 21.22 7.07 -8.05
C ARG A 153 20.96 7.42 -6.59
N ALA A 154 21.57 8.49 -6.10
CA ALA A 154 20.84 9.27 -5.12
C ALA A 154 19.54 9.56 -5.84
N GLY A 155 18.51 8.74 -5.55
CA GLY A 155 17.25 8.83 -6.26
C GLY A 155 16.82 10.29 -6.20
N PRO A 156 16.02 10.79 -7.15
CA PRO A 156 15.20 11.93 -6.76
C PRO A 156 14.57 11.53 -5.42
N THR A 157 14.88 12.27 -4.35
CA THR A 157 14.04 12.30 -3.16
C THR A 157 12.63 12.35 -3.71
N LEU A 158 11.81 11.32 -3.42
CA LEU A 158 10.49 11.09 -4.00
C LEU A 158 9.91 12.40 -4.53
N LEU A 159 9.66 12.46 -5.85
CA LEU A 159 8.95 13.57 -6.44
C LEU A 159 7.70 13.82 -5.59
N ASP A 160 7.75 14.95 -4.89
CA ASP A 160 6.68 15.69 -4.24
C ASP A 160 5.34 14.93 -4.05
N ALA A 161 5.06 14.52 -2.81
CA ALA A 161 3.69 14.42 -2.29
C ALA A 161 2.65 13.54 -3.04
N SER A 162 3.04 12.59 -3.89
CA SER A 162 2.06 11.69 -4.49
C SER A 162 1.58 10.66 -3.46
N THR A 163 0.28 10.67 -3.16
CA THR A 163 -0.29 9.87 -2.08
C THR A 163 -0.28 8.38 -2.39
N HIS A 164 -0.31 7.97 -3.66
CA HIS A 164 -0.51 6.56 -4.07
C HIS A 164 0.72 5.66 -3.96
N VAL A 165 1.95 6.21 -3.95
CA VAL A 165 3.17 5.41 -3.84
C VAL A 165 3.19 4.68 -2.49
N PRO A 166 3.55 3.38 -2.43
CA PRO A 166 3.63 2.64 -1.18
C PRO A 166 4.52 3.35 -0.15
N TYR A 167 4.10 3.37 1.11
CA TYR A 167 4.96 3.91 2.18
C TYR A 167 6.23 3.06 2.27
N GLY A 168 7.40 3.71 2.31
CA GLY A 168 8.70 3.03 2.41
C GLY A 168 9.34 2.67 1.07
N ALA A 169 8.61 2.82 -0.05
CA ALA A 169 9.15 2.55 -1.38
C ALA A 169 10.18 3.61 -1.81
N ASP A 170 11.19 3.16 -2.54
CA ASP A 170 12.13 3.98 -3.28
C ASP A 170 11.74 4.09 -4.77
N TYR A 171 12.67 4.59 -5.60
CA TYR A 171 12.43 4.73 -7.03
C TYR A 171 12.38 3.40 -7.78
N TYR A 172 13.10 2.37 -7.37
CA TYR A 172 13.16 1.09 -8.09
C TYR A 172 12.15 0.05 -7.57
N ASP A 173 11.48 0.35 -6.47
CA ASP A 173 10.39 -0.45 -5.92
C ASP A 173 9.11 -0.30 -6.78
N SER A 174 9.12 -0.90 -7.96
CA SER A 174 7.99 -0.88 -8.90
C SER A 174 6.98 -2.01 -8.65
N SER A 175 7.39 -3.06 -7.94
CA SER A 175 6.57 -4.20 -7.51
C SER A 175 7.26 -4.97 -6.39
N GLU A 176 6.50 -5.37 -5.37
CA GLU A 176 7.02 -6.12 -4.20
C GLU A 176 6.10 -7.26 -3.78
N PHE A 177 4.78 -7.02 -3.80
CA PHE A 177 3.73 -8.01 -3.57
C PHE A 177 2.48 -7.61 -4.37
N LEU A 178 1.66 -8.58 -4.78
CA LEU A 178 0.60 -8.35 -5.75
C LEU A 178 -0.72 -7.94 -5.07
N ALA A 179 -0.86 -6.67 -4.70
CA ALA A 179 -2.09 -6.12 -4.14
C ALA A 179 -2.27 -4.65 -4.53
N GLY A 180 -3.50 -4.13 -4.47
CA GLY A 180 -3.79 -2.74 -4.82
C GLY A 180 -3.82 -2.46 -6.31
N ARG A 181 -3.37 -1.27 -6.70
CA ARG A 181 -3.47 -0.79 -8.07
C ARG A 181 -2.17 -1.03 -8.82
N VAL A 182 -2.24 -1.62 -10.01
CA VAL A 182 -1.07 -1.91 -10.84
C VAL A 182 -1.24 -1.28 -12.22
N ALA A 183 -0.31 -0.42 -12.62
CA ALA A 183 -0.28 0.14 -13.98
C ALA A 183 0.58 -0.73 -14.91
N VAL A 184 0.06 -1.08 -16.08
CA VAL A 184 0.70 -1.99 -17.03
C VAL A 184 0.77 -1.34 -18.41
N GLY A 185 1.99 -1.12 -18.91
CA GLY A 185 2.22 -0.72 -20.29
C GLY A 185 2.35 -1.93 -21.20
N VAL A 186 1.52 -2.07 -22.23
CA VAL A 186 1.55 -3.20 -23.16
C VAL A 186 2.04 -2.72 -24.53
N TRP A 187 3.16 -3.24 -25.00
CA TRP A 187 3.87 -2.76 -26.18
C TRP A 187 3.93 -3.85 -27.25
N LEU A 188 3.30 -3.61 -28.41
CA LEU A 188 3.33 -4.54 -29.55
C LEU A 188 4.37 -4.07 -30.56
N LEU A 189 5.54 -4.71 -30.54
CA LEU A 189 6.71 -4.34 -31.33
C LEU A 189 6.58 -4.83 -32.77
N ASP A 190 6.82 -3.94 -33.73
CA ASP A 190 6.67 -4.16 -35.17
C ASP A 190 8.01 -3.94 -35.87
N ASP A 191 8.57 -5.02 -36.43
CA ASP A 191 9.84 -4.98 -37.15
C ASP A 191 9.74 -4.39 -38.56
N SER A 192 8.53 -4.11 -39.06
CA SER A 192 8.18 -3.54 -40.37
C SER A 192 8.79 -4.20 -41.62
N THR A 193 9.63 -5.23 -41.46
CA THR A 193 10.58 -5.72 -42.48
C THR A 193 10.47 -7.23 -42.72
N SER A 194 9.97 -7.99 -41.75
CA SER A 194 9.82 -9.46 -41.83
C SER A 194 8.53 -9.92 -42.52
N GLY A 195 7.59 -9.00 -42.75
CA GLY A 195 6.22 -9.34 -43.17
C GLY A 195 5.34 -9.88 -42.03
N LEU A 196 5.85 -9.97 -40.80
CA LEU A 196 5.09 -10.25 -39.58
C LEU A 196 4.44 -8.95 -39.06
N SER A 197 3.50 -8.41 -39.84
CA SER A 197 2.78 -7.21 -39.43
C SER A 197 1.63 -7.55 -38.47
N TRP A 198 1.38 -6.63 -37.54
CA TRP A 198 0.26 -6.68 -36.63
C TRP A 198 -1.06 -6.38 -37.37
N THR A 199 -1.92 -7.39 -37.47
CA THR A 199 -3.29 -7.22 -37.97
C THR A 199 -4.23 -6.90 -36.80
N SER A 200 -5.41 -6.34 -37.08
CA SER A 200 -6.42 -6.08 -36.03
C SER A 200 -6.80 -7.33 -35.25
N ILE A 201 -6.89 -8.49 -35.93
CA ILE A 201 -7.14 -9.79 -35.27
C ILE A 201 -5.99 -10.15 -34.34
N LYS A 202 -4.75 -9.99 -34.82
CA LYS A 202 -3.57 -10.26 -34.00
C LYS A 202 -3.59 -9.38 -32.74
N ILE A 203 -3.69 -8.08 -32.91
CA ILE A 203 -3.74 -7.10 -31.81
C ILE A 203 -4.82 -7.49 -30.79
N SER A 204 -6.04 -7.75 -31.24
CA SER A 204 -7.17 -8.11 -30.37
C SER A 204 -6.94 -9.39 -29.57
N GLN A 205 -6.36 -10.43 -30.19
CA GLN A 205 -6.05 -11.68 -29.50
C GLN A 205 -4.97 -11.48 -28.43
N THR A 206 -3.94 -10.69 -28.72
CA THR A 206 -2.87 -10.42 -27.76
C THR A 206 -3.37 -9.58 -26.60
N LEU A 207 -4.04 -8.47 -26.88
CA LEU A 207 -4.59 -7.60 -25.84
C LEU A 207 -5.67 -8.31 -25.00
N GLY A 208 -6.51 -9.13 -25.63
CA GLY A 208 -7.50 -9.96 -24.91
C GLY A 208 -6.86 -11.04 -24.04
N GLY A 209 -5.74 -11.62 -24.49
CA GLY A 209 -4.92 -12.52 -23.69
C GLY A 209 -4.35 -11.87 -22.44
N VAL A 210 -3.71 -10.71 -22.60
CA VAL A 210 -3.21 -9.90 -21.47
C VAL A 210 -4.35 -9.53 -20.54
N GLN A 211 -5.50 -9.09 -21.06
CA GLN A 211 -6.67 -8.80 -20.22
C GLN A 211 -7.11 -10.01 -19.39
N ALA A 212 -7.20 -11.20 -20.01
CA ALA A 212 -7.57 -12.42 -19.32
C ALA A 212 -6.55 -12.81 -18.24
N ALA A 213 -5.26 -12.60 -18.48
CA ALA A 213 -4.20 -12.83 -17.51
C ALA A 213 -4.38 -11.94 -16.26
N LEU A 214 -4.55 -10.63 -16.47
CA LEU A 214 -4.70 -9.65 -15.40
C LEU A 214 -6.01 -9.88 -14.62
N ASP A 215 -7.12 -10.13 -15.32
CA ASP A 215 -8.41 -10.46 -14.71
C ASP A 215 -8.35 -11.78 -13.91
N ASN A 216 -7.56 -12.77 -14.36
CA ASN A 216 -7.33 -13.98 -13.57
C ASN A 216 -6.61 -13.67 -12.24
N TRP A 217 -5.59 -12.81 -12.23
CA TRP A 217 -4.96 -12.39 -10.97
C TRP A 217 -5.98 -11.74 -10.02
N VAL A 218 -6.86 -10.87 -10.53
CA VAL A 218 -7.92 -10.24 -9.72
C VAL A 218 -8.86 -11.29 -9.11
N ARG A 219 -9.35 -12.24 -9.92
CA ARG A 219 -10.25 -13.31 -9.46
C ARG A 219 -9.61 -14.22 -8.41
N LYS A 220 -8.35 -14.63 -8.61
CA LYS A 220 -7.67 -15.58 -7.73
C LYS A 220 -7.15 -14.90 -6.45
N GLY A 221 -6.88 -13.60 -6.50
CA GLY A 221 -6.55 -12.79 -5.33
C GLY A 221 -7.75 -12.55 -4.43
N GLY A 222 -8.90 -12.18 -5.03
CA GLY A 222 -10.15 -11.90 -4.32
C GLY A 222 -10.10 -10.59 -3.52
N ALA A 223 -11.10 -10.36 -2.65
CA ALA A 223 -11.17 -9.11 -1.87
C ALA A 223 -9.91 -8.76 -1.04
N PRO A 224 -9.17 -9.72 -0.42
CA PRO A 224 -8.00 -9.38 0.41
C PRO A 224 -6.89 -8.64 -0.34
N THR A 225 -6.79 -8.80 -1.66
CA THR A 225 -5.75 -8.14 -2.48
C THR A 225 -6.20 -6.81 -3.06
N PHE A 226 -7.52 -6.54 -3.10
CA PHE A 226 -8.13 -5.33 -3.68
C PHE A 226 -7.47 -4.91 -5.02
N LEU A 227 -7.17 -5.93 -5.84
CA LEU A 227 -6.33 -5.80 -7.01
C LEU A 227 -7.08 -5.19 -8.20
N THR A 228 -6.54 -4.11 -8.76
CA THR A 228 -7.07 -3.42 -9.95
C THR A 228 -5.94 -3.10 -10.92
N PHE A 229 -6.09 -3.50 -12.18
CA PHE A 229 -5.09 -3.20 -13.22
C PHE A 229 -5.51 -2.03 -14.09
N PHE A 230 -4.58 -1.13 -14.37
CA PHE A 230 -4.71 -0.07 -15.39
C PHE A 230 -3.83 -0.41 -16.57
N VAL A 231 -4.38 -0.45 -17.78
CA VAL A 231 -3.66 -0.90 -18.97
C VAL A 231 -3.56 0.22 -19.99
N GLU A 232 -2.32 0.59 -20.32
CA GLU A 232 -2.01 1.46 -21.44
C GLU A 232 -1.37 0.64 -22.56
N SER A 233 -1.96 0.62 -23.75
CA SER A 233 -1.46 -0.19 -24.87
C SER A 233 -0.89 0.65 -26.00
N HIS A 234 0.26 0.24 -26.51
CA HIS A 234 0.95 0.81 -27.65
C HIS A 234 1.04 -0.25 -28.76
N THR A 235 0.42 0.01 -29.90
CA THR A 235 0.31 -0.97 -31.01
C THR A 235 1.11 -0.53 -32.22
N ASN A 236 1.67 -1.48 -32.97
CA ASN A 236 2.47 -1.21 -34.18
C ASN A 236 3.69 -0.33 -33.88
N VAL A 237 4.40 -0.64 -32.79
CA VAL A 237 5.50 0.18 -32.30
C VAL A 237 6.76 -0.18 -33.08
N PRO A 238 7.30 0.72 -33.93
CA PRO A 238 8.38 0.37 -34.84
C PRO A 238 9.67 0.05 -34.08
N VAL A 239 10.35 -1.03 -34.51
CA VAL A 239 11.66 -1.45 -34.00
C VAL A 239 12.62 -1.81 -35.14
N SER A 240 13.91 -1.68 -34.88
CA SER A 240 14.96 -2.04 -35.82
C SER A 240 15.27 -3.54 -35.78
N GLY A 241 15.45 -4.12 -36.97
CA GLY A 241 15.69 -5.56 -37.12
C GLY A 241 14.46 -6.39 -36.77
N ILE A 242 14.61 -7.72 -36.72
CA ILE A 242 13.51 -8.67 -36.49
C ILE A 242 13.72 -9.33 -35.12
N PRO A 243 13.07 -8.88 -34.03
CA PRO A 243 13.37 -9.34 -32.67
C PRO A 243 13.29 -10.86 -32.50
N ILE A 244 12.26 -11.50 -33.06
CA ILE A 244 12.04 -12.95 -32.94
C ILE A 244 13.16 -13.80 -33.61
N GLN A 245 13.97 -13.22 -34.50
CA GLN A 245 15.12 -13.88 -35.12
C GLN A 245 16.43 -13.74 -34.33
N ASN A 246 16.38 -13.05 -33.19
CA ASN A 246 17.52 -12.81 -32.31
C ASN A 246 17.31 -13.51 -30.97
N THR A 247 18.35 -13.55 -30.12
CA THR A 247 18.26 -14.14 -28.78
C THR A 247 17.45 -13.23 -27.86
N MET A 248 16.61 -13.83 -27.01
CA MET A 248 15.75 -13.09 -26.06
C MET A 248 16.55 -12.16 -25.12
N SER A 249 17.81 -12.48 -24.84
CA SER A 249 18.75 -11.65 -24.07
C SER A 249 19.15 -10.31 -24.71
N MET A 250 18.66 -10.02 -25.92
CA MET A 250 18.82 -8.73 -26.57
C MET A 250 17.63 -7.80 -26.30
N ASP A 251 16.66 -8.20 -25.49
CA ASP A 251 15.45 -7.43 -25.14
C ASP A 251 15.71 -5.96 -24.80
N GLU A 252 16.73 -5.66 -23.99
CA GLU A 252 17.10 -4.28 -23.64
C GLU A 252 17.37 -3.42 -24.89
N THR A 253 17.91 -4.00 -25.97
CA THR A 253 18.19 -3.29 -27.23
C THR A 253 16.93 -2.64 -27.77
N TRP A 254 15.84 -3.39 -27.89
CA TRP A 254 14.58 -2.90 -28.45
C TRP A 254 13.80 -2.07 -27.43
N VAL A 255 13.83 -2.44 -26.15
CA VAL A 255 13.21 -1.63 -25.09
C VAL A 255 13.84 -0.23 -25.04
N ASN A 256 15.18 -0.15 -25.10
CA ASN A 256 15.92 1.10 -25.13
C ASN A 256 15.65 1.91 -26.40
N GLU A 257 15.57 1.26 -27.57
CA GLU A 257 15.23 1.90 -28.84
C GLU A 257 13.83 2.53 -28.79
N VAL A 258 12.81 1.74 -28.45
CA VAL A 258 11.41 2.17 -28.45
C VAL A 258 11.19 3.33 -27.49
N LEU A 259 11.63 3.17 -26.24
CA LEU A 259 11.43 4.21 -25.24
C LEU A 259 12.28 5.44 -25.53
N GLY A 260 13.48 5.27 -26.10
CA GLY A 260 14.33 6.36 -26.57
C GLY A 260 13.68 7.17 -27.71
N ASN A 261 13.07 6.50 -28.69
CA ASN A 261 12.36 7.13 -29.81
C ASN A 261 11.14 7.94 -29.34
N LEU A 262 10.55 7.57 -28.20
CA LEU A 262 9.45 8.29 -27.55
C LEU A 262 9.92 9.39 -26.59
N GLY A 263 11.24 9.58 -26.43
CA GLY A 263 11.81 10.66 -25.63
C GLY A 263 11.91 10.38 -24.13
N TRP A 264 11.75 9.12 -23.69
CA TRP A 264 11.95 8.77 -22.27
C TRP A 264 13.43 8.92 -21.89
N ALA A 265 13.67 9.67 -20.81
CA ALA A 265 15.02 9.95 -20.32
C ALA A 265 15.61 8.73 -19.59
N GLY A 266 16.91 8.48 -19.77
CA GLY A 266 17.64 7.39 -19.12
C GLY A 266 18.88 6.99 -19.91
N ALA A 267 19.92 6.53 -19.22
CA ALA A 267 21.19 6.11 -19.82
C ALA A 267 21.06 4.79 -20.61
N ASN A 268 20.13 3.92 -20.23
CA ASN A 268 19.95 2.57 -20.79
C ASN A 268 18.46 2.19 -20.85
N GLY A 269 18.14 0.95 -21.25
CA GLY A 269 16.75 0.50 -21.41
C GLY A 269 16.00 0.42 -20.09
N PHE A 270 16.68 -0.04 -19.02
CA PHE A 270 16.11 -0.12 -17.68
C PHE A 270 15.69 1.24 -17.12
N GLU A 271 16.57 2.24 -17.14
CA GLU A 271 16.24 3.58 -16.62
C GLU A 271 15.07 4.21 -17.39
N LYS A 272 15.01 4.02 -18.71
CA LYS A 272 13.89 4.51 -19.53
C LYS A 272 12.59 3.78 -19.21
N CYS A 273 12.64 2.47 -19.01
CA CYS A 273 11.46 1.66 -18.69
C CYS A 273 10.91 2.00 -17.31
N PHE A 274 11.76 2.15 -16.28
CA PHE A 274 11.33 2.68 -14.98
C PHE A 274 10.71 4.07 -15.11
N ALA A 275 11.32 4.98 -15.88
CA ALA A 275 10.76 6.32 -16.09
C ALA A 275 9.35 6.29 -16.72
N TYR A 276 9.14 5.46 -17.74
CA TYR A 276 7.83 5.24 -18.34
C TYR A 276 6.84 4.62 -17.35
N ASN A 277 7.23 3.52 -16.69
CA ASN A 277 6.37 2.80 -15.75
C ASN A 277 5.90 3.71 -14.60
N HIS A 278 6.80 4.53 -14.04
CA HIS A 278 6.42 5.52 -13.02
C HIS A 278 5.47 6.57 -13.55
N SER A 279 5.61 7.00 -14.81
CA SER A 279 4.69 7.98 -15.39
C SER A 279 3.25 7.45 -15.45
N ILE A 280 3.05 6.18 -15.83
CA ILE A 280 1.71 5.58 -15.86
C ILE A 280 1.22 5.24 -14.45
N ARG A 281 2.13 4.85 -13.54
CA ARG A 281 1.81 4.69 -12.11
C ARG A 281 1.20 5.97 -11.55
N ASP A 282 1.86 7.09 -11.79
CA ASP A 282 1.46 8.40 -11.28
C ASP A 282 0.20 8.91 -11.97
N ALA A 283 0.07 8.70 -13.28
CA ALA A 283 -1.13 9.08 -14.02
C ALA A 283 -2.39 8.36 -13.51
N PHE A 284 -2.30 7.07 -13.23
CA PHE A 284 -3.43 6.25 -12.77
C PHE A 284 -3.57 6.20 -11.24
N ALA A 285 -2.72 6.90 -10.49
CA ALA A 285 -2.62 6.77 -9.03
C ALA A 285 -2.52 5.30 -8.59
N ALA A 286 -1.69 4.53 -9.29
CA ALA A 286 -1.43 3.12 -9.01
C ALA A 286 -0.33 2.94 -7.96
N ASN A 287 -0.32 1.79 -7.27
CA ASN A 287 0.73 1.46 -6.30
C ASN A 287 1.98 0.89 -6.97
N TRP A 288 1.75 0.05 -7.98
CA TRP A 288 2.79 -0.71 -8.69
C TRP A 288 2.75 -0.42 -10.18
N CYS A 289 3.83 -0.76 -10.88
CA CYS A 289 3.89 -0.61 -12.32
C CYS A 289 4.91 -1.50 -13.02
N TYR A 290 4.59 -1.97 -14.22
CA TYR A 290 5.53 -2.66 -15.09
C TYR A 290 5.10 -2.55 -16.57
N SER A 291 5.95 -3.03 -17.48
CA SER A 291 5.63 -3.12 -18.91
C SER A 291 5.69 -4.55 -19.43
N ILE A 292 4.92 -4.84 -20.48
CA ILE A 292 4.95 -6.09 -21.24
C ILE A 292 5.29 -5.76 -22.69
N PHE A 293 6.46 -6.19 -23.16
CA PHE A 293 6.89 -6.04 -24.54
C PHE A 293 6.65 -7.34 -25.30
N ILE A 294 5.90 -7.24 -26.40
CA ILE A 294 5.42 -8.39 -27.17
C ILE A 294 5.90 -8.26 -28.61
N VAL A 295 6.62 -9.26 -29.09
CA VAL A 295 7.09 -9.34 -30.48
C VAL A 295 6.17 -10.25 -31.28
N ASP A 296 5.86 -9.91 -32.53
CA ASP A 296 5.11 -10.82 -33.38
C ASP A 296 5.93 -12.11 -33.65
N SER A 297 5.22 -13.23 -33.85
CA SER A 297 5.84 -14.53 -34.06
C SER A 297 5.05 -15.35 -35.07
N ASN A 298 5.75 -16.28 -35.75
CA ASN A 298 5.11 -17.24 -36.65
C ASN A 298 5.48 -18.67 -36.23
N PRO A 299 4.55 -19.40 -35.60
CA PRO A 299 4.82 -20.77 -35.14
C PRO A 299 5.18 -21.74 -36.27
N SER A 300 4.78 -21.43 -37.51
CA SER A 300 5.10 -22.25 -38.69
C SER A 300 6.57 -22.13 -39.12
N VAL A 301 7.29 -21.09 -38.65
CA VAL A 301 8.69 -20.83 -39.02
C VAL A 301 9.64 -21.41 -38.00
N ASN A 302 9.43 -21.12 -36.72
CA ASN A 302 10.35 -21.50 -35.64
C ASN A 302 9.62 -21.87 -34.34
N GLN A 303 8.38 -22.37 -34.44
CA GLN A 303 7.53 -22.69 -33.29
C GLN A 303 7.21 -21.48 -32.39
N GLY A 304 7.49 -20.26 -32.86
CA GLY A 304 7.29 -19.03 -32.11
C GLY A 304 8.37 -18.76 -31.08
N LEU A 305 9.54 -19.36 -31.23
CA LEU A 305 10.67 -19.20 -30.33
C LEU A 305 11.59 -18.06 -30.77
N PHE A 306 12.33 -17.46 -29.84
CA PHE A 306 13.48 -16.62 -30.16
C PHE A 306 14.64 -17.48 -30.67
N SER A 307 15.63 -16.84 -31.31
CA SER A 307 16.87 -17.54 -31.69
C SER A 307 17.59 -18.04 -30.43
N GLY A 308 18.04 -19.30 -30.45
CA GLY A 308 18.59 -19.96 -29.25
C GLY A 308 17.53 -20.55 -28.30
N GLY A 309 16.23 -20.37 -28.58
CA GLY A 309 15.11 -20.94 -27.81
C GLY A 309 14.35 -19.91 -26.97
N GLY A 310 13.35 -20.38 -26.21
CA GLY A 310 12.51 -19.56 -25.33
C GLY A 310 11.45 -18.74 -26.06
N TYR A 311 10.40 -18.37 -25.32
CA TYR A 311 9.27 -17.61 -25.86
C TYR A 311 8.83 -16.45 -24.97
N ALA A 312 9.24 -16.43 -23.70
CA ALA A 312 8.95 -15.37 -22.75
C ALA A 312 9.95 -15.42 -21.59
N TRP A 313 10.14 -14.27 -20.96
CA TRP A 313 10.74 -14.14 -19.63
C TRP A 313 10.33 -12.82 -18.98
N ALA A 314 10.67 -12.65 -17.71
CA ALA A 314 10.51 -11.42 -16.96
C ALA A 314 11.73 -11.14 -16.08
N TYR A 315 11.89 -9.88 -15.69
CA TYR A 315 12.83 -9.49 -14.63
C TYR A 315 12.12 -9.50 -13.28
N TYR A 316 12.71 -10.18 -12.29
CA TYR A 316 12.21 -10.18 -10.93
C TYR A 316 12.15 -8.75 -10.37
N GLY A 317 10.95 -8.34 -9.95
CA GLY A 317 10.68 -6.96 -9.48
C GLY A 317 10.46 -5.95 -10.60
N GLY A 318 10.34 -6.41 -11.85
CA GLY A 318 10.26 -5.56 -13.02
C GLY A 318 11.63 -5.15 -13.56
N PRO A 319 11.69 -4.19 -14.51
CA PRO A 319 10.57 -3.34 -14.91
C PRO A 319 9.74 -3.89 -16.08
N TRP A 320 10.10 -5.02 -16.68
CA TRP A 320 9.32 -5.58 -17.78
C TRP A 320 9.29 -7.11 -17.92
N VAL A 321 8.23 -7.56 -18.62
CA VAL A 321 8.10 -8.85 -19.28
C VAL A 321 8.47 -8.68 -20.75
N PHE A 322 9.21 -9.64 -21.32
CA PHE A 322 9.51 -9.68 -22.76
C PHE A 322 9.10 -11.03 -23.33
N MET A 323 8.22 -11.03 -24.35
CA MET A 323 7.63 -12.26 -24.85
C MET A 323 7.33 -12.23 -26.34
N SER A 324 7.26 -13.42 -26.94
CA SER A 324 6.67 -13.63 -28.25
C SER A 324 5.15 -13.59 -28.15
N ARG A 325 4.50 -13.24 -29.26
CA ARG A 325 3.04 -13.22 -29.38
C ARG A 325 2.42 -14.60 -29.13
N TYR A 326 3.07 -15.65 -29.60
CA TYR A 326 2.57 -17.02 -29.58
C TYR A 326 3.69 -18.03 -29.81
N SER A 327 3.68 -19.12 -29.06
CA SER A 327 4.56 -20.26 -29.29
C SER A 327 3.82 -21.58 -29.15
N THR A 328 4.02 -22.50 -30.10
CA THR A 328 3.53 -23.88 -30.00
C THR A 328 4.40 -24.75 -29.09
N TRP A 329 5.55 -24.23 -28.66
CA TRP A 329 6.44 -24.91 -27.74
C TRP A 329 6.06 -24.65 -26.27
N ALA A 330 5.30 -23.57 -26.02
CA ALA A 330 4.85 -23.22 -24.69
C ALA A 330 4.05 -24.33 -24.04
N PHE A 331 4.30 -24.51 -22.74
CA PHE A 331 3.45 -25.35 -21.94
C PHE A 331 2.03 -24.78 -21.94
N ASN A 332 1.03 -25.62 -22.26
CA ASN A 332 -0.37 -25.21 -22.45
C ASN A 332 -0.57 -24.18 -23.61
N TYR A 333 0.09 -24.40 -24.75
CA TYR A 333 0.07 -23.50 -25.91
C TYR A 333 -1.34 -23.15 -26.46
N VAL A 334 -2.37 -23.97 -26.19
CA VAL A 334 -3.76 -23.66 -26.56
C VAL A 334 -4.27 -22.42 -25.83
N ARG A 335 -3.78 -22.19 -24.61
CA ARG A 335 -4.13 -21.06 -23.75
C ARG A 335 -3.03 -20.01 -23.64
N TYR A 336 -2.00 -20.09 -24.50
CA TYR A 336 -0.81 -19.25 -24.50
C TYR A 336 -1.10 -17.78 -24.17
N TYR A 337 -2.07 -17.21 -24.88
CA TYR A 337 -2.42 -15.81 -24.81
C TYR A 337 -2.75 -15.32 -23.40
N GLY A 338 -3.35 -16.17 -22.55
CA GLY A 338 -3.69 -15.83 -21.17
C GLY A 338 -2.67 -16.34 -20.15
N VAL A 339 -2.14 -17.55 -20.34
CA VAL A 339 -1.33 -18.22 -19.31
C VAL A 339 0.09 -17.69 -19.22
N VAL A 340 0.72 -17.41 -20.37
CA VAL A 340 2.11 -16.90 -20.39
C VAL A 340 2.20 -15.49 -19.82
N PRO A 341 1.39 -14.50 -20.24
CA PRO A 341 1.48 -13.17 -19.60
C PRO A 341 1.07 -13.21 -18.12
N MET A 342 0.22 -14.16 -17.69
CA MET A 342 -0.09 -14.34 -16.27
C MET A 342 1.14 -14.84 -15.50
N HIS A 343 1.76 -15.93 -15.97
CA HIS A 343 2.98 -16.53 -15.42
C HIS A 343 4.12 -15.52 -15.31
N GLU A 344 4.46 -14.84 -16.40
CA GLU A 344 5.56 -13.86 -16.42
C GLU A 344 5.28 -12.63 -15.54
N SER A 345 4.00 -12.27 -15.38
CA SER A 345 3.62 -11.23 -14.42
C SER A 345 3.82 -11.69 -12.96
N GLY A 346 3.80 -12.99 -12.66
CA GLY A 346 4.14 -13.53 -11.34
C GLY A 346 5.59 -13.19 -10.95
N HIS A 347 6.54 -13.37 -11.87
CA HIS A 347 7.94 -12.99 -11.65
C HIS A 347 8.13 -11.49 -11.40
N ILE A 348 7.32 -10.61 -12.02
CA ILE A 348 7.33 -9.17 -11.70
C ILE A 348 7.07 -8.94 -10.21
N PHE A 349 6.28 -9.80 -9.58
CA PHE A 349 6.01 -9.82 -8.14
C PHE A 349 6.78 -10.92 -7.39
N MET A 350 7.96 -11.28 -7.91
CA MET A 350 8.98 -12.09 -7.25
C MET A 350 8.62 -13.57 -7.03
N ASP A 351 7.59 -14.10 -7.70
CA ASP A 351 7.36 -15.54 -7.75
C ASP A 351 8.48 -16.24 -8.51
N THR A 352 8.96 -17.38 -8.05
CA THR A 352 9.96 -18.20 -8.76
C THR A 352 9.30 -19.25 -9.65
N ASP A 353 10.07 -19.82 -10.57
CA ASP A 353 9.62 -20.94 -11.40
C ASP A 353 9.50 -22.22 -10.56
N GLU A 354 8.32 -22.86 -10.60
CA GLU A 354 8.01 -24.06 -9.79
C GLU A 354 8.21 -25.37 -10.57
N TYR A 355 9.20 -25.42 -11.47
CA TYR A 355 9.35 -26.55 -12.39
C TYR A 355 10.80 -26.99 -12.66
N ASN A 356 11.77 -26.48 -11.90
CA ASN A 356 13.19 -26.78 -12.06
C ASN A 356 13.69 -27.89 -11.10
N GLY A 357 12.87 -28.31 -10.13
CA GLY A 357 13.19 -29.34 -9.16
C GLY A 357 14.12 -28.88 -8.03
N VAL A 358 14.29 -27.56 -7.87
CA VAL A 358 15.10 -26.92 -6.85
C VAL A 358 14.22 -25.95 -6.07
N VAL A 359 14.13 -26.13 -4.74
CA VAL A 359 13.39 -25.17 -3.91
C VAL A 359 14.06 -23.80 -3.96
N GLN A 360 13.35 -22.82 -4.49
CA GLN A 360 13.75 -21.42 -4.51
C GLN A 360 12.90 -20.61 -3.54
N TYR A 361 13.41 -19.43 -3.19
CA TYR A 361 12.76 -18.52 -2.26
C TYR A 361 12.57 -17.18 -2.96
N GLY A 362 11.37 -16.62 -2.80
CA GLY A 362 10.95 -15.39 -3.46
C GLY A 362 9.89 -14.64 -2.68
N GLY A 363 9.51 -13.48 -3.19
CA GLY A 363 8.47 -12.65 -2.59
C GLY A 363 8.89 -11.85 -1.37
N TYR A 364 8.05 -10.87 -1.02
CA TYR A 364 8.19 -10.00 0.16
C TYR A 364 8.38 -10.77 1.49
N LEU A 365 7.87 -12.01 1.54
CA LEU A 365 7.85 -12.85 2.74
C LEU A 365 8.94 -13.92 2.76
N ASP A 366 9.85 -13.96 1.77
CA ASP A 366 10.88 -15.01 1.61
C ASP A 366 10.26 -16.41 1.67
N ALA A 367 9.26 -16.63 0.81
CA ALA A 367 8.48 -17.87 0.80
C ALA A 367 9.11 -18.90 -0.15
N PRO A 368 9.17 -20.18 0.26
CA PRO A 368 9.62 -21.24 -0.63
C PRO A 368 8.57 -21.50 -1.71
N ASP A 369 9.05 -21.87 -2.89
CA ASP A 369 8.24 -22.41 -3.96
C ASP A 369 7.90 -23.90 -3.74
N ASN A 370 7.20 -24.53 -4.68
CA ASN A 370 6.85 -25.94 -4.59
C ASN A 370 6.80 -26.62 -5.96
N ASP A 371 7.93 -27.19 -6.37
CA ASP A 371 8.04 -27.90 -7.64
C ASP A 371 6.98 -29.00 -7.84
N GLY A 372 6.36 -29.01 -9.01
CA GLY A 372 5.39 -30.04 -9.41
C GLY A 372 3.95 -29.78 -8.93
N ALA A 373 3.67 -28.62 -8.33
CA ALA A 373 2.30 -28.20 -8.07
C ALA A 373 1.59 -27.82 -9.38
N PRO A 374 0.40 -28.39 -9.70
CA PRO A 374 -0.34 -27.97 -10.88
C PRO A 374 -0.94 -26.57 -10.67
N CYS A 375 -0.13 -25.54 -10.93
CA CYS A 375 -0.48 -24.12 -10.83
C CYS A 375 0.29 -23.29 -11.87
N ILE A 376 0.00 -21.99 -11.87
CA ILE A 376 0.49 -21.04 -12.87
C ILE A 376 2.03 -21.03 -13.01
N MET A 377 2.80 -21.16 -11.92
CA MET A 377 4.27 -21.08 -11.95
C MET A 377 5.00 -22.39 -12.29
N ASP A 378 4.30 -23.53 -12.35
CA ASP A 378 4.89 -24.82 -12.81
C ASP A 378 4.41 -25.18 -14.22
N GLN A 379 3.09 -25.20 -14.40
CA GLN A 379 2.43 -25.85 -15.53
C GLN A 379 1.64 -24.88 -16.41
N ASN A 380 1.83 -23.57 -16.24
CA ASN A 380 0.97 -22.57 -16.89
C ASN A 380 -0.53 -22.89 -16.69
N ASP A 381 -0.89 -23.38 -15.50
CA ASP A 381 -2.27 -23.67 -15.14
C ASP A 381 -2.92 -22.45 -14.47
N SER A 382 -3.56 -21.62 -15.29
CA SER A 382 -4.30 -20.43 -14.83
C SER A 382 -5.52 -20.74 -13.97
N SER A 383 -5.99 -21.99 -13.92
CA SER A 383 -7.14 -22.35 -13.10
C SER A 383 -6.81 -22.27 -11.60
N ARG A 384 -5.52 -22.34 -11.22
CA ARG A 384 -5.05 -22.42 -9.84
C ARG A 384 -3.81 -21.54 -9.60
N VAL A 385 -3.83 -20.84 -8.47
CA VAL A 385 -2.62 -20.26 -7.86
C VAL A 385 -2.38 -21.07 -6.59
N CYS A 386 -1.34 -21.91 -6.59
CA CYS A 386 -1.03 -22.81 -5.48
C CYS A 386 -0.53 -22.03 -4.27
N VAL A 387 -0.53 -22.68 -3.10
CA VAL A 387 -0.17 -22.03 -1.83
C VAL A 387 1.24 -21.43 -1.85
N ALA A 388 2.19 -22.09 -2.52
CA ALA A 388 3.57 -21.62 -2.66
C ALA A 388 3.62 -20.29 -3.42
N THR A 389 3.15 -20.25 -4.67
CA THR A 389 2.94 -19.02 -5.45
C THR A 389 2.19 -17.95 -4.65
N ARG A 390 1.06 -18.28 -3.99
CA ARG A 390 0.30 -17.30 -3.17
C ARG A 390 1.16 -16.68 -2.06
N ASN A 391 2.03 -17.46 -1.44
CA ASN A 391 2.90 -16.95 -0.38
C ASN A 391 3.99 -16.04 -0.92
N GLN A 392 4.55 -16.33 -2.10
CA GLN A 392 5.55 -15.49 -2.77
C GLN A 392 4.92 -14.17 -3.26
N LEU A 393 3.71 -14.20 -3.83
CA LEU A 393 2.92 -12.99 -4.16
C LEU A 393 2.54 -12.12 -2.96
N GLY A 394 2.78 -12.58 -1.74
CA GLY A 394 2.40 -11.89 -0.50
C GLY A 394 0.95 -12.08 -0.08
N TRP A 395 0.22 -13.04 -0.66
CA TRP A 395 -1.20 -13.31 -0.37
C TRP A 395 -1.44 -14.23 0.83
N ARG A 396 -0.40 -14.46 1.62
CA ARG A 396 -0.52 -15.21 2.87
C ARG A 396 -1.38 -14.42 3.86
N ASP A 397 -2.29 -15.10 4.55
CA ASP A 397 -3.11 -14.58 5.65
C ASP A 397 -3.09 -15.67 6.74
N LEU A 398 -2.27 -15.48 7.79
CA LEU A 398 -2.00 -16.53 8.78
C LEU A 398 -3.07 -16.61 9.87
N ASP A 399 -3.69 -15.48 10.21
CA ASP A 399 -4.69 -15.41 11.28
C ASP A 399 -6.14 -15.49 10.76
N ALA A 400 -6.31 -15.56 9.43
CA ALA A 400 -7.57 -15.67 8.72
C ALA A 400 -8.51 -14.49 8.97
N ASN A 401 -7.95 -13.30 9.21
CA ASN A 401 -8.72 -12.07 9.40
C ASN A 401 -9.15 -11.42 8.08
N GLY A 402 -8.70 -11.95 6.93
CA GLY A 402 -9.01 -11.45 5.60
C GLY A 402 -8.07 -10.35 5.10
N VAL A 403 -6.96 -10.09 5.79
CA VAL A 403 -5.91 -9.14 5.43
C VAL A 403 -4.61 -9.90 5.18
N ILE A 404 -3.94 -9.59 4.08
CA ILE A 404 -2.68 -10.24 3.72
C ILE A 404 -1.53 -9.75 4.61
N GLU A 405 -0.56 -10.64 4.90
CA GLU A 405 0.55 -10.41 5.83
C GLU A 405 1.36 -9.12 5.59
N PRO A 406 1.63 -8.68 4.34
CA PRO A 406 2.31 -7.39 4.10
C PRO A 406 1.52 -6.17 4.59
N LEU A 407 0.20 -6.30 4.72
CA LEU A 407 -0.72 -5.22 5.09
C LEU A 407 -1.26 -5.38 6.52
N ASP A 408 -1.11 -6.56 7.11
CA ASP A 408 -1.54 -6.86 8.47
C ASP A 408 -0.48 -6.47 9.50
N VAL A 409 -0.37 -5.16 9.73
CA VAL A 409 0.53 -4.60 10.74
C VAL A 409 -0.22 -3.53 11.55
N PRO A 410 -0.36 -3.70 12.89
CA PRO A 410 -1.02 -2.71 13.73
C PRO A 410 -0.38 -1.31 13.65
N PRO A 411 -1.18 -0.25 13.47
CA PRO A 411 -0.68 1.11 13.44
C PRO A 411 -0.25 1.58 14.83
N ARG A 412 0.65 2.56 14.86
CA ARG A 412 1.17 3.17 16.08
C ARG A 412 0.45 4.48 16.37
N THR A 413 0.35 4.84 17.64
CA THR A 413 -0.19 6.12 18.10
C THR A 413 0.73 6.76 19.12
N SER A 414 0.72 8.09 19.19
CA SER A 414 1.33 8.89 20.25
C SER A 414 0.40 10.01 20.69
N LEU A 415 0.54 10.44 21.95
CA LEU A 415 -0.17 11.58 22.52
C LEU A 415 0.85 12.63 22.95
N THR A 416 0.52 13.90 22.72
CA THR A 416 1.24 15.05 23.26
C THR A 416 0.60 15.42 24.60
N PRO A 417 1.35 15.41 25.71
CA PRO A 417 0.80 15.75 27.01
C PRO A 417 0.23 17.16 27.07
N VAL A 418 -0.94 17.31 27.69
CA VAL A 418 -1.56 18.63 27.90
C VAL A 418 -0.76 19.43 28.94
N VAL A 419 -0.60 20.73 28.69
CA VAL A 419 0.07 21.67 29.60
C VAL A 419 -0.79 22.91 29.85
N PRO A 420 -0.88 23.42 31.10
CA PRO A 420 -0.27 22.89 32.32
C PRO A 420 -0.96 21.62 32.85
N ASP A 421 -0.21 20.83 33.63
CA ASP A 421 -0.72 19.72 34.44
C ASP A 421 -0.27 19.97 35.90
N PRO A 422 -1.19 20.16 36.86
CA PRO A 422 -2.65 20.09 36.72
C PRO A 422 -3.23 21.25 35.89
N THR A 423 -4.40 21.00 35.28
CA THR A 423 -5.20 22.01 34.56
C THR A 423 -6.49 22.33 35.30
N THR A 424 -7.04 23.52 35.10
CA THR A 424 -8.40 23.87 35.55
C THR A 424 -9.45 23.74 34.44
N ALA A 425 -9.04 23.42 33.22
CA ALA A 425 -9.94 23.20 32.09
C ALA A 425 -10.62 21.82 32.23
N PRO A 426 -11.97 21.75 32.31
CA PRO A 426 -12.68 20.47 32.43
C PRO A 426 -12.69 19.67 31.12
N SER A 427 -12.45 20.32 29.97
CA SER A 427 -12.35 19.66 28.66
C SER A 427 -11.06 20.10 27.95
N PRO A 428 -9.89 19.64 28.43
CA PRO A 428 -8.63 19.92 27.77
C PRO A 428 -8.55 19.20 26.42
N THR A 429 -7.86 19.77 25.45
CA THR A 429 -7.68 19.16 24.13
C THR A 429 -6.32 18.49 24.06
N TRP A 430 -6.31 17.20 23.72
CA TRP A 430 -5.09 16.48 23.38
C TRP A 430 -4.80 16.62 21.89
N SER A 431 -3.51 16.70 21.56
CA SER A 431 -3.03 16.44 20.21
C SER A 431 -2.19 15.16 20.20
N GLY A 432 -2.06 14.53 19.05
CA GLY A 432 -1.29 13.30 18.90
C GLY A 432 -1.00 13.00 17.45
N ARG A 433 -0.33 11.87 17.22
CA ARG A 433 -0.04 11.36 15.88
C ARG A 433 -0.34 9.87 15.79
N ALA A 434 -1.02 9.45 14.74
CA ALA A 434 -1.13 8.08 14.32
C ALA A 434 -0.18 7.84 13.13
N SER A 435 0.44 6.67 13.03
CA SER A 435 1.25 6.31 11.87
C SER A 435 1.14 4.84 11.55
N VAL A 436 1.17 4.51 10.27
CA VAL A 436 1.25 3.12 9.83
C VAL A 436 2.57 2.51 10.28
N ALA A 437 2.60 1.19 10.32
CA ALA A 437 3.80 0.40 10.52
C ALA A 437 3.93 -0.57 9.36
N THR A 438 5.14 -1.04 9.13
CA THR A 438 5.47 -1.97 8.05
C THR A 438 6.00 -3.27 8.63
N ARG A 439 5.87 -4.32 7.83
CA ARG A 439 6.52 -5.60 8.08
C ARG A 439 7.90 -5.59 7.40
N PRO A 440 8.94 -6.21 7.98
CA PRO A 440 10.21 -6.38 7.30
C PRO A 440 10.04 -7.02 5.92
N ASN A 441 10.62 -6.41 4.88
CA ASN A 441 10.74 -7.03 3.57
C ASN A 441 11.89 -8.02 3.60
N LEU A 442 11.57 -9.30 3.41
CA LEU A 442 12.53 -10.40 3.48
C LEU A 442 13.01 -10.87 2.12
N ASN A 443 12.59 -10.22 1.04
CA ASN A 443 12.84 -10.68 -0.31
C ASN A 443 14.34 -10.95 -0.57
N PRO A 444 14.73 -12.20 -0.90
CA PRO A 444 16.12 -12.56 -1.16
C PRO A 444 16.60 -12.13 -2.55
N VAL A 445 15.65 -11.81 -3.45
CA VAL A 445 15.90 -11.44 -4.84
C VAL A 445 15.53 -9.96 -5.02
N SER A 446 16.47 -9.07 -4.69
CA SER A 446 16.37 -7.67 -5.10
C SER A 446 17.54 -7.26 -5.97
N ASN A 447 17.22 -6.90 -7.20
CA ASN A 447 18.20 -6.66 -8.25
C ASN A 447 18.63 -5.18 -8.40
N TYR A 448 17.80 -4.24 -7.92
CA TYR A 448 17.94 -2.81 -8.21
C TYR A 448 18.20 -1.95 -6.97
N SER A 449 17.57 -2.29 -5.85
CA SER A 449 17.68 -1.62 -4.54
C SER A 449 17.74 -2.67 -3.42
N PRO A 450 18.29 -2.40 -2.23
CA PRO A 450 18.06 -3.28 -1.08
C PRO A 450 16.55 -3.38 -0.78
N PRO A 451 16.04 -4.51 -0.28
CA PRO A 451 14.63 -4.64 0.09
C PRO A 451 14.20 -3.54 1.06
N HIS A 452 13.05 -2.92 0.81
CA HIS A 452 12.46 -1.89 1.66
C HIS A 452 11.15 -2.38 2.28
N ASP A 453 10.96 -2.07 3.56
CA ASP A 453 9.73 -2.36 4.29
C ASP A 453 8.62 -1.44 3.78
N GLN A 454 7.57 -2.02 3.21
CA GLN A 454 6.52 -1.30 2.52
C GLN A 454 5.11 -1.64 2.99
N THR A 455 4.19 -0.70 2.81
CA THR A 455 2.75 -0.95 2.99
C THR A 455 1.91 -0.05 2.10
N LEU A 456 0.73 -0.56 1.72
CA LEU A 456 -0.31 0.17 0.98
C LEU A 456 -1.36 0.78 1.91
N VAL A 457 -1.39 0.36 3.18
CA VAL A 457 -2.44 0.74 4.13
C VAL A 457 -2.21 2.15 4.62
N ARG A 458 -3.30 2.84 4.95
CA ARG A 458 -3.30 4.22 5.43
C ARG A 458 -4.05 4.28 6.76
N ILE A 459 -3.89 5.35 7.52
CA ILE A 459 -4.72 5.58 8.71
C ILE A 459 -6.12 5.95 8.23
N ALA A 460 -7.14 5.28 8.76
CA ALA A 460 -8.55 5.48 8.39
C ALA A 460 -9.40 6.04 9.53
N ALA A 461 -8.93 5.89 10.77
CA ALA A 461 -9.58 6.48 11.95
C ALA A 461 -8.61 6.58 13.11
N VAL A 462 -8.81 7.58 13.95
CA VAL A 462 -8.23 7.67 15.29
C VAL A 462 -9.35 7.86 16.31
N GLU A 463 -9.27 7.15 17.42
CA GLU A 463 -10.20 7.26 18.53
C GLU A 463 -9.45 7.46 19.84
N CYS A 464 -10.06 8.22 20.74
CA CYS A 464 -9.57 8.48 22.08
C CYS A 464 -10.64 8.16 23.12
N ARG A 465 -10.20 7.84 24.33
CA ARG A 465 -11.07 7.66 25.50
C ARG A 465 -10.41 8.17 26.77
N ALA A 466 -11.24 8.46 27.77
CA ALA A 466 -10.82 8.76 29.14
C ALA A 466 -11.25 7.62 30.07
N ASP A 467 -10.36 7.25 31.00
CA ASP A 467 -10.60 6.34 32.13
C ASP A 467 -11.23 4.98 31.75
N GLY A 468 -10.83 4.42 30.61
CA GLY A 468 -11.39 3.16 30.11
C GLY A 468 -12.85 3.25 29.66
N GLY A 469 -13.40 4.47 29.52
CA GLY A 469 -14.74 4.73 28.99
C GLY A 469 -14.89 4.39 27.49
N PRO A 470 -16.01 4.80 26.87
CA PRO A 470 -16.24 4.54 25.45
C PRO A 470 -15.23 5.30 24.57
N TRP A 471 -14.83 4.66 23.47
CA TRP A 471 -14.05 5.30 22.43
C TRP A 471 -14.87 6.38 21.74
N SER A 472 -14.23 7.50 21.42
CA SER A 472 -14.82 8.61 20.69
C SER A 472 -13.87 9.09 19.60
N PRO A 473 -14.39 9.53 18.44
CA PRO A 473 -13.57 9.87 17.30
C PRO A 473 -12.71 11.11 17.59
N ALA A 474 -11.45 11.06 17.19
CA ALA A 474 -10.58 12.21 17.09
C ALA A 474 -10.79 12.92 15.73
N THR A 475 -10.29 14.14 15.63
CA THR A 475 -10.35 14.97 14.42
C THR A 475 -8.97 15.01 13.76
N ALA A 476 -8.88 14.61 12.50
CA ALA A 476 -7.67 14.77 11.68
C ALA A 476 -7.33 16.25 11.50
N SER A 477 -6.04 16.59 11.53
CA SER A 477 -5.60 18.00 11.49
C SER A 477 -5.74 18.63 10.11
N ASP A 478 -5.69 17.84 9.04
CA ASP A 478 -5.87 18.24 7.64
C ASP A 478 -7.29 17.97 7.11
N GLY A 479 -8.16 17.37 7.93
CA GLY A 479 -9.58 17.21 7.68
C GLY A 479 -10.03 15.77 7.36
N ALA A 480 -9.12 14.85 7.07
CA ALA A 480 -9.44 13.45 6.82
C ALA A 480 -8.34 12.52 7.32
N PHE A 481 -8.69 11.30 7.73
CA PHE A 481 -7.70 10.26 7.96
C PHE A 481 -7.52 9.49 6.66
N ASP A 482 -6.47 9.82 5.90
CA ASP A 482 -6.19 9.21 4.60
C ASP A 482 -4.67 9.08 4.28
N GLY A 483 -3.80 9.44 5.20
CA GLY A 483 -2.35 9.42 5.07
C GLY A 483 -1.67 8.24 5.77
N TYR A 484 -0.37 8.08 5.51
CA TYR A 484 0.49 7.12 6.21
C TYR A 484 0.86 7.57 7.64
N GLY A 485 0.74 8.88 7.91
CA GLY A 485 0.90 9.45 9.24
C GLY A 485 -0.02 10.64 9.39
N GLU A 486 -0.79 10.65 10.47
CA GLU A 486 -1.91 11.53 10.70
C GLU A 486 -1.78 12.24 12.04
N ASP A 487 -1.69 13.56 12.01
CA ASP A 487 -1.76 14.35 13.23
C ASP A 487 -3.24 14.58 13.57
N PHE A 488 -3.61 14.39 14.85
CA PHE A 488 -5.00 14.49 15.29
C PHE A 488 -5.16 15.34 16.54
N THR A 489 -6.38 15.81 16.76
CA THR A 489 -6.81 16.43 18.00
C THR A 489 -8.05 15.76 18.57
N TRP A 490 -8.20 15.78 19.89
CA TRP A 490 -9.36 15.24 20.57
C TRP A 490 -9.68 16.00 21.84
N THR A 491 -10.96 16.28 22.05
CA THR A 491 -11.48 16.95 23.26
C THR A 491 -12.52 16.03 23.90
N PRO A 492 -12.34 15.61 25.17
CA PRO A 492 -13.32 14.78 25.86
C PRO A 492 -14.55 15.60 26.25
N SER A 493 -15.62 14.88 26.59
CA SER A 493 -16.66 15.44 27.46
C SER A 493 -16.05 15.92 28.79
N PRO A 494 -16.66 16.89 29.49
CA PRO A 494 -16.12 17.43 30.73
C PRO A 494 -15.69 16.34 31.73
N LEU A 495 -14.41 16.34 32.07
CA LEU A 495 -13.81 15.47 33.06
C LEU A 495 -14.09 15.99 34.47
N ALA A 496 -14.24 15.07 35.41
CA ALA A 496 -14.41 15.43 36.82
C ALA A 496 -13.11 16.02 37.39
N VAL A 497 -13.17 16.55 38.61
CA VAL A 497 -11.93 16.88 39.34
C VAL A 497 -11.25 15.57 39.73
N GLY A 498 -9.98 15.42 39.38
CA GLY A 498 -9.24 14.18 39.61
C GLY A 498 -8.15 13.95 38.58
N THR A 499 -7.44 12.84 38.74
CA THR A 499 -6.46 12.36 37.77
C THR A 499 -7.14 11.42 36.79
N HIS A 500 -6.96 11.69 35.50
CA HIS A 500 -7.59 10.97 34.40
C HIS A 500 -6.53 10.32 33.51
N VAL A 501 -6.80 9.11 33.05
CA VAL A 501 -5.98 8.41 32.06
C VAL A 501 -6.62 8.58 30.69
N ILE A 502 -5.86 9.14 29.75
CA ILE A 502 -6.28 9.27 28.36
C ILE A 502 -5.57 8.20 27.53
N GLU A 503 -6.30 7.58 26.63
CA GLU A 503 -5.76 6.60 25.69
C GLU A 503 -6.18 6.96 24.26
N ALA A 504 -5.30 6.66 23.30
CA ALA A 504 -5.59 6.79 21.87
C ALA A 504 -5.23 5.50 21.12
N ARG A 505 -6.03 5.19 20.10
CA ARG A 505 -5.82 4.07 19.16
C ARG A 505 -6.14 4.50 17.74
N ALA A 506 -5.53 3.84 16.75
CA ALA A 506 -5.80 4.08 15.34
C ALA A 506 -6.28 2.81 14.64
N ARG A 507 -7.00 2.97 13.52
CA ARG A 507 -7.41 1.91 12.60
C ARG A 507 -6.85 2.19 11.21
N THR A 508 -6.40 1.16 10.51
CA THR A 508 -5.97 1.27 9.11
C THR A 508 -7.14 1.16 8.12
N THR A 509 -6.90 1.49 6.86
CA THR A 509 -7.86 1.34 5.75
C THR A 509 -8.34 -0.10 5.54
N VAL A 510 -7.51 -1.09 5.89
CA VAL A 510 -7.85 -2.52 5.87
C VAL A 510 -8.47 -3.03 7.18
N GLY A 511 -8.74 -2.14 8.14
CA GLY A 511 -9.50 -2.48 9.35
C GLY A 511 -8.67 -2.92 10.56
N ILE A 512 -7.34 -2.93 10.47
CA ILE A 512 -6.46 -3.33 11.56
C ILE A 512 -6.36 -2.20 12.60
N TRP A 513 -6.64 -2.53 13.86
CA TRP A 513 -6.52 -1.59 14.99
C TRP A 513 -5.15 -1.69 15.67
N SER A 514 -4.71 -0.58 16.27
CA SER A 514 -3.60 -0.58 17.23
C SER A 514 -3.84 -1.63 18.31
N THR A 515 -2.81 -2.43 18.61
CA THR A 515 -2.83 -3.40 19.71
C THR A 515 -2.20 -2.86 20.99
N VAL A 516 -1.43 -1.76 20.88
CA VAL A 516 -0.85 -1.00 21.97
C VAL A 516 -1.32 0.44 21.84
N TYR A 517 -1.97 0.97 22.88
CA TYR A 517 -2.53 2.32 22.88
C TYR A 517 -1.52 3.34 23.37
N ALA A 518 -1.51 4.52 22.76
CA ALA A 518 -0.86 5.66 23.39
C ALA A 518 -1.61 5.99 24.67
N SER A 519 -0.89 6.38 25.73
CA SER A 519 -1.52 6.78 26.98
C SER A 519 -0.84 8.00 27.58
N ASP A 520 -1.64 8.88 28.17
CA ASP A 520 -1.23 10.05 28.94
C ASP A 520 -2.05 10.14 30.23
N THR A 521 -1.57 10.91 31.21
CA THR A 521 -2.28 11.15 32.46
C THR A 521 -2.32 12.64 32.76
N LEU A 522 -3.50 13.17 33.08
CA LEU A 522 -3.71 14.59 33.38
C LEU A 522 -4.55 14.76 34.65
N THR A 523 -4.17 15.73 35.49
CA THR A 523 -4.98 16.08 36.67
C THR A 523 -5.82 17.33 36.42
N VAL A 524 -7.15 17.20 36.52
CA VAL A 524 -8.10 18.32 36.53
C VAL A 524 -8.28 18.81 37.96
N ALA A 525 -7.82 20.03 38.23
CA ALA A 525 -7.95 20.69 39.52
C ALA A 525 -9.30 21.41 39.63
N SER A 526 -9.84 21.45 40.85
CA SER A 526 -11.04 22.23 41.16
C SER A 526 -10.81 23.73 40.96
N ASN A 527 -11.78 24.43 40.37
CA ASN A 527 -11.87 25.90 40.34
C ASN A 527 -12.16 26.54 41.71
N VAL A 528 -11.57 26.01 42.80
CA VAL A 528 -11.53 26.77 44.05
C VAL A 528 -10.59 27.93 43.77
N ALA A 529 -11.12 29.16 43.85
CA ALA A 529 -10.30 30.35 43.82
C ALA A 529 -9.19 30.19 44.87
N VAL A 530 -7.99 29.82 44.40
CA VAL A 530 -6.80 29.89 45.22
C VAL A 530 -6.57 31.39 45.37
N GLY A 531 -7.04 31.94 46.49
CA GLY A 531 -6.66 33.29 46.89
C GLY A 531 -5.15 33.43 46.73
N GLU A 532 -4.72 34.54 46.15
CA GLU A 532 -3.32 34.92 45.99
C GLU A 532 -2.48 34.45 47.20
N GLY A 533 -1.71 33.36 47.06
CA GLY A 533 -1.18 32.77 48.29
C GLY A 533 -0.21 31.59 48.21
N ALA A 534 -0.12 30.84 47.11
CA ALA A 534 0.90 29.79 47.00
C ALA A 534 2.16 30.32 46.31
N ARG A 535 2.76 31.39 46.85
CA ARG A 535 4.19 31.64 46.62
C ARG A 535 4.94 30.45 47.21
N ALA A 536 5.74 29.74 46.42
CA ALA A 536 6.76 28.86 46.98
C ALA A 536 7.61 29.73 47.93
N ARG A 537 7.55 29.51 49.24
CA ARG A 537 8.32 30.35 50.18
C ARG A 537 9.81 30.02 50.16
N VAL A 538 10.18 28.90 49.52
CA VAL A 538 11.53 28.34 49.51
C VAL A 538 11.82 27.77 48.12
N LEU A 539 13.07 27.93 47.65
CA LEU A 539 13.56 27.28 46.45
C LEU A 539 13.61 25.77 46.65
N GLU A 540 12.91 25.02 45.81
CA GLU A 540 12.87 23.56 45.89
C GLU A 540 13.29 22.92 44.57
N LEU A 541 14.09 21.85 44.65
CA LEU A 541 14.44 20.99 43.52
C LEU A 541 14.01 19.57 43.88
N PHE A 542 13.06 19.02 43.14
CA PHE A 542 12.52 17.69 43.39
C PHE A 542 13.43 16.60 42.82
N ALA A 543 13.20 15.35 43.22
CA ALA A 543 13.91 14.22 42.65
C ALA A 543 13.68 14.16 41.12
N PRO A 544 14.72 13.88 40.31
CA PRO A 544 14.56 13.65 38.87
C PRO A 544 13.67 12.43 38.61
N GLU A 545 12.85 12.49 37.57
CA GLU A 545 11.95 11.39 37.20
C GLU A 545 11.96 11.18 35.67
N PRO A 546 12.33 9.98 35.18
CA PRO A 546 12.81 8.81 35.94
C PRO A 546 14.22 9.02 36.51
N ASN A 547 14.56 8.28 37.57
CA ASN A 547 15.90 8.14 38.13
C ASN A 547 16.04 6.72 38.71
N PRO A 548 16.84 5.81 38.12
CA PRO A 548 17.89 6.07 37.13
C PRO A 548 17.41 6.48 35.72
N VAL A 549 18.27 7.21 35.00
CA VAL A 549 18.02 7.76 33.66
C VAL A 549 18.57 6.82 32.60
N VAL A 550 17.70 6.33 31.71
CA VAL A 550 18.07 5.49 30.55
C VAL A 550 18.16 6.32 29.26
N VAL A 551 17.17 7.18 29.01
CA VAL A 551 17.10 8.06 27.83
C VAL A 551 17.14 9.53 28.21
N GLY A 552 16.37 9.95 29.21
CA GLY A 552 16.29 11.31 29.71
C GLY A 552 15.47 11.37 31.00
N THR A 553 15.45 12.54 31.65
CA THR A 553 14.74 12.76 32.92
C THR A 553 14.14 14.14 32.99
N THR A 554 13.03 14.28 33.70
CA THR A 554 12.41 15.57 33.98
C THR A 554 12.87 16.08 35.35
N LEU A 555 13.35 17.32 35.35
CA LEU A 555 13.78 18.06 36.52
C LEU A 555 12.66 19.02 36.93
N ARG A 556 12.01 18.74 38.06
CA ARG A 556 10.98 19.61 38.64
C ARG A 556 11.59 20.52 39.70
N PHE A 557 11.24 21.80 39.70
CA PHE A 557 11.69 22.77 40.70
C PHE A 557 10.64 23.84 40.95
N ALA A 558 10.72 24.54 42.08
CA ALA A 558 9.85 25.67 42.41
C ALA A 558 10.69 26.90 42.73
N VAL A 559 10.44 27.99 42.02
CA VAL A 559 11.15 29.27 42.18
C VAL A 559 10.35 30.17 43.12
N PRO A 560 10.93 30.66 44.23
CA PRO A 560 10.16 31.37 45.24
C PRO A 560 9.75 32.79 44.83
N GLU A 561 10.60 33.46 44.07
CA GLU A 561 10.40 34.82 43.56
C GLU A 561 10.89 34.90 42.12
N ALA A 562 10.23 35.69 41.28
CA ALA A 562 10.64 35.88 39.90
C ALA A 562 12.07 36.47 39.86
N GLY A 563 12.93 35.92 39.03
CA GLY A 563 14.33 36.33 38.95
C GLY A 563 15.20 35.39 38.14
N ARG A 564 16.47 35.73 38.01
CA ARG A 564 17.46 34.89 37.34
C ARG A 564 17.64 33.52 38.03
N VAL A 565 17.43 32.46 37.26
CA VAL A 565 17.62 31.05 37.64
C VAL A 565 18.73 30.45 36.80
N ARG A 566 19.63 29.69 37.44
CA ARG A 566 20.63 28.85 36.78
C ARG A 566 20.44 27.39 37.16
N LEU A 567 20.15 26.54 36.18
CA LEU A 567 20.01 25.09 36.34
C LEU A 567 21.09 24.38 35.52
N MET A 568 21.86 23.49 36.16
CA MET A 568 22.94 22.75 35.50
C MET A 568 23.03 21.30 35.99
N ILE A 569 23.61 20.45 35.15
CA ILE A 569 24.08 19.11 35.50
C ILE A 569 25.60 19.19 35.70
N ALA A 570 26.09 18.60 36.79
CA ALA A 570 27.51 18.47 37.10
C ALA A 570 27.88 17.01 37.37
N GLY A 571 29.13 16.65 37.10
CA GLY A 571 29.71 15.38 37.52
C GLY A 571 29.93 15.35 39.04
N ILE A 572 30.25 14.17 39.58
CA ILE A 572 30.57 14.02 41.00
C ILE A 572 31.84 14.79 41.41
N ASP A 573 32.74 15.03 40.46
CA ASP A 573 33.93 15.88 40.60
C ASP A 573 33.60 17.39 40.61
N GLY A 574 32.32 17.75 40.47
CA GLY A 574 31.83 19.12 40.46
C GLY A 574 32.00 19.83 39.11
N ARG A 575 32.58 19.19 38.10
CA ARG A 575 32.70 19.78 36.75
C ARG A 575 31.33 19.87 36.09
N ARG A 576 31.08 20.98 35.41
CA ARG A 576 29.84 21.18 34.63
C ARG A 576 29.80 20.19 33.47
N VAL A 577 28.69 19.47 33.37
CA VAL A 577 28.39 18.52 32.29
C VAL A 577 27.44 19.16 31.29
N ARG A 578 26.39 19.82 31.78
CA ARG A 578 25.46 20.55 30.92
C ARG A 578 24.85 21.77 31.63
N LEU A 579 24.75 22.90 30.94
CA LEU A 579 23.92 24.02 31.37
C LEU A 579 22.53 23.89 30.74
N LEU A 580 21.48 23.82 31.56
CA LEU A 580 20.11 23.62 31.10
C LEU A 580 19.30 24.93 31.05
N LEU A 581 19.59 25.84 31.98
CA LEU A 581 18.95 27.15 32.07
C LEU A 581 19.92 28.16 32.68
N ASP A 582 19.98 29.37 32.12
CA ASP A 582 20.59 30.56 32.74
C ASP A 582 19.84 31.82 32.24
N GLY A 583 18.81 32.25 32.96
CA GLY A 583 17.95 33.36 32.54
C GLY A 583 16.88 33.74 33.56
N GLU A 584 16.12 34.79 33.29
CA GLU A 584 14.98 35.22 34.11
C GLU A 584 13.84 34.19 34.04
N TRP A 585 13.25 33.86 35.20
CA TRP A 585 12.17 32.88 35.32
C TRP A 585 11.07 33.39 36.26
N PRO A 586 9.77 33.12 35.99
CA PRO A 586 8.69 33.51 36.88
C PRO A 586 8.73 32.75 38.22
N ALA A 587 8.09 33.31 39.25
CA ALA A 587 7.85 32.59 40.51
C ALA A 587 6.86 31.44 40.28
N GLY A 588 7.05 30.33 40.98
CA GLY A 588 6.17 29.16 40.94
C GLY A 588 6.87 27.86 40.51
N PRO A 589 6.10 26.76 40.40
CA PRO A 589 6.60 25.47 39.96
C PRO A 589 6.98 25.49 38.47
N ALA A 590 8.02 24.73 38.12
CA ALA A 590 8.55 24.60 36.77
C ALA A 590 9.12 23.19 36.55
N ARG A 591 9.24 22.81 35.28
CA ARG A 591 9.85 21.55 34.85
C ARG A 591 10.70 21.75 33.61
N LEU A 592 11.81 21.02 33.53
CA LEU A 592 12.74 21.06 32.40
C LEU A 592 13.29 19.65 32.13
N ALA A 593 13.36 19.24 30.86
CA ALA A 593 13.86 17.93 30.48
C ALA A 593 15.38 17.95 30.25
N TRP A 594 16.08 16.93 30.77
CA TRP A 594 17.46 16.63 30.40
C TRP A 594 17.51 15.31 29.62
N ASP A 595 18.08 15.35 28.43
CA ASP A 595 18.19 14.27 27.44
C ASP A 595 19.37 13.30 27.69
N GLY A 596 20.00 13.36 28.87
CA GLY A 596 21.17 12.54 29.20
C GLY A 596 22.44 12.87 28.39
N ARG A 597 22.54 14.06 27.78
CA ARG A 597 23.70 14.51 27.00
C ARG A 597 24.44 15.68 27.64
N ASP A 598 25.73 15.83 27.33
CA ASP A 598 26.58 16.96 27.73
C ASP A 598 26.37 18.20 26.83
N ASP A 599 27.07 19.31 27.14
CA ASP A 599 27.04 20.55 26.34
C ASP A 599 27.51 20.34 24.87
N SER A 600 28.23 19.25 24.55
CA SER A 600 28.67 18.90 23.19
C SER A 600 27.68 17.98 22.44
N GLY A 601 26.52 17.68 23.03
CA GLY A 601 25.51 16.79 22.45
C GLY A 601 25.83 15.30 22.58
N ARG A 602 26.93 14.93 23.25
CA ARG A 602 27.31 13.52 23.46
C ARG A 602 26.62 12.95 24.69
N ARG A 603 26.27 11.67 24.64
CA ARG A 603 25.68 10.94 25.78
C ARG A 603 26.71 10.83 26.93
N VAL A 604 26.30 11.14 28.16
CA VAL A 604 27.18 11.16 29.36
C VAL A 604 27.36 9.78 29.99
N PRO A 605 28.54 9.21 30.25
CA PRO A 605 28.70 7.80 30.70
C PRO A 605 27.82 7.34 31.87
N ASP A 606 27.72 6.02 32.09
CA ASP A 606 27.04 5.48 33.27
C ASP A 606 27.68 6.02 34.55
N GLY A 607 26.86 6.42 35.52
CA GLY A 607 27.37 7.01 36.74
C GLY A 607 26.41 7.93 37.46
N VAL A 608 26.92 8.56 38.52
CA VAL A 608 26.16 9.49 39.36
C VAL A 608 26.53 10.93 39.01
N TYR A 609 25.49 11.70 38.71
CA TYR A 609 25.54 13.13 38.41
C TYR A 609 24.77 13.92 39.46
N VAL A 610 24.92 15.24 39.45
CA VAL A 610 24.23 16.16 40.35
C VAL A 610 23.54 17.25 39.55
N CYS A 611 22.22 17.36 39.65
CA CYS A 611 21.48 18.54 39.24
C CYS A 611 21.64 19.63 40.30
N ARG A 612 21.97 20.85 39.88
CA ARG A 612 22.06 22.02 40.76
C ARG A 612 21.21 23.15 40.19
N ILE A 613 20.37 23.73 41.04
CA ILE A 613 19.66 24.97 40.78
C ILE A 613 20.18 26.08 41.69
N ALA A 614 20.38 27.27 41.14
CA ALA A 614 20.75 28.47 41.88
C ALA A 614 19.87 29.64 41.46
N THR A 615 19.42 30.41 42.45
CA THR A 615 18.72 31.68 42.30
C THR A 615 19.46 32.75 43.10
N ARG A 616 19.00 34.01 43.04
CA ARG A 616 19.53 35.09 43.89
C ARG A 616 19.40 34.79 45.39
N THR A 617 18.38 34.02 45.77
CA THR A 617 17.96 33.83 47.17
C THR A 617 18.31 32.45 47.74
N GLY A 618 18.82 31.52 46.93
CA GLY A 618 19.22 30.19 47.41
C GLY A 618 19.78 29.27 46.33
N SER A 619 20.15 28.05 46.74
CA SER A 619 20.52 26.96 45.83
C SER A 619 20.06 25.61 46.37
N ALA A 620 19.79 24.66 45.47
CA ALA A 620 19.42 23.30 45.82
C ALA A 620 20.08 22.30 44.85
N ALA A 621 20.26 21.06 45.31
CA ALA A 621 20.89 20.01 44.51
C ALA A 621 20.22 18.64 44.71
N ARG A 622 20.25 17.82 43.65
CA ARG A 622 19.72 16.44 43.64
C ARG A 622 20.64 15.51 42.84
N ARG A 623 20.80 14.28 43.32
CA ARG A 623 21.58 13.25 42.63
C ARG A 623 20.75 12.66 41.48
N ILE A 624 21.42 12.36 40.39
CA ILE A 624 20.87 11.65 39.24
C ILE A 624 21.76 10.43 38.98
N ALA A 625 21.19 9.23 38.91
CA ALA A 625 21.88 8.06 38.41
C ALA A 625 21.59 7.91 36.91
N VAL A 626 22.60 7.63 36.10
CA VAL A 626 22.46 7.35 34.67
C VAL A 626 22.94 5.92 34.44
N ILE A 627 22.14 5.12 33.72
CA ILE A 627 22.43 3.72 33.38
C ILE A 627 22.07 3.53 31.91
N ARG A 628 22.95 2.92 31.11
CA ARG A 628 22.73 2.67 29.68
C ARG A 628 22.71 1.22 29.30
#